data_AF-A0A5B7C055-F1
#
_entry.id   AF-A0A5B7C055-F1
#
_cell.length_a   1.000
_cell.length_b   1.000
_cell.length_c   1.000
_cell.angle_alpha   90.00
_cell.angle_beta   90.00
_cell.angle_gamma   90.00
#
_symmetry.space_group_name_H-M   'P 1'
#
loop_
_entity.id
_entity.type
_entity.pdbx_description
1 polymer ?
#
loop_
_entity_poly.entity_id
_entity_poly.type
_entity_poly.pdbx_seq_one_letter_code
_entity_poly.pdbx_strand_id
1 'polypeptide(L)'
;MTPGGLLYLHEWNNMQYAASAAFLLAVYSDFLSNANAAIRCPDAQIQPQELLNFAKSQADYILGKNPKSISYLVGYRQRYPVQVHHRGASIDSKSVLRSLVGCVEGYETWYHRPEGNPNVIYGALVGSPNNNDDFFDNRSNYEQTEPTLSGTAPLVGLFSKLHSLSGNSGDQINLTRQSSVSSLLEKFIRIGRL
;
A
#
# COMPACT_ATOMS: atom_id res chain seq x y z
N MET A 1 -16.61 -6.22 0.28
CA MET A 1 -15.81 -4.97 0.24
C MET A 1 -16.22 -4.14 1.45
N THR A 2 -15.33 -3.30 1.97
CA THR A 2 -15.69 -2.28 2.98
C THR A 2 -16.61 -1.22 2.35
N PRO A 3 -17.33 -0.41 3.16
CA PRO A 3 -18.10 0.73 2.66
C PRO A 3 -17.28 1.68 1.77
N GLY A 4 -15.99 1.87 2.07
CA GLY A 4 -15.04 2.68 1.31
C GLY A 4 -14.51 2.04 0.03
N GLY A 5 -14.89 0.79 -0.28
CA GLY A 5 -14.55 0.11 -1.53
C GLY A 5 -13.25 -0.72 -1.50
N LEU A 6 -12.68 -0.99 -0.32
CA LEU A 6 -11.55 -1.89 -0.18
C LEU A 6 -12.02 -3.35 -0.28
N LEU A 7 -11.31 -4.17 -1.05
CA LEU A 7 -11.48 -5.62 -1.03
C LEU A 7 -11.12 -6.13 0.36
N TYR A 8 -12.07 -6.76 1.05
CA TYR A 8 -11.92 -7.22 2.43
C TYR A 8 -12.22 -8.71 2.51
N LEU A 9 -11.18 -9.51 2.76
CA LEU A 9 -11.18 -10.97 2.74
C LEU A 9 -10.85 -11.58 4.11
N HIS A 10 -10.06 -10.87 4.90
CA HIS A 10 -9.62 -11.33 6.22
C HIS A 10 -9.54 -10.15 7.18
N GLU A 11 -9.66 -10.38 8.48
CA GLU A 11 -9.60 -9.29 9.47
C GLU A 11 -8.19 -8.74 9.67
N TRP A 12 -7.22 -9.64 9.80
CA TRP A 12 -5.81 -9.32 9.99
C TRP A 12 -5.08 -9.21 8.65
N ASN A 13 -4.32 -8.13 8.44
CA ASN A 13 -3.40 -7.95 7.32
C ASN A 13 -4.07 -8.05 5.95
N ASN A 14 -5.32 -7.61 5.85
CA ASN A 14 -6.13 -7.69 4.64
C ASN A 14 -5.47 -7.06 3.39
N MET A 15 -4.62 -6.05 3.56
CA MET A 15 -3.93 -5.39 2.45
C MET A 15 -3.09 -6.34 1.60
N GLN A 16 -2.60 -7.45 2.16
CA GLN A 16 -1.86 -8.43 1.37
C GLN A 16 -2.73 -9.09 0.30
N TYR A 17 -4.02 -9.31 0.60
CA TYR A 17 -4.97 -9.89 -0.35
C TYR A 17 -5.44 -8.83 -1.35
N ALA A 18 -5.77 -7.63 -0.88
CA ALA A 18 -6.18 -6.52 -1.74
C ALA A 18 -5.09 -6.16 -2.76
N ALA A 19 -3.83 -6.03 -2.33
CA ALA A 19 -2.70 -5.74 -3.20
C ALA A 19 -2.42 -6.87 -4.20
N SER A 20 -2.42 -8.14 -3.73
CA SER A 20 -2.19 -9.30 -4.60
C SER A 20 -3.29 -9.45 -5.65
N ALA A 21 -4.56 -9.35 -5.24
CA ALA A 21 -5.69 -9.41 -6.16
C ALA A 21 -5.64 -8.28 -7.19
N ALA A 22 -5.38 -7.04 -6.75
CA ALA A 22 -5.27 -5.90 -7.65
C ALA A 22 -4.14 -6.08 -8.68
N PHE A 23 -2.97 -6.58 -8.26
CA PHE A 23 -1.87 -6.89 -9.17
C PHE A 23 -2.27 -7.96 -10.20
N LEU A 24 -2.85 -9.08 -9.75
CA LEU A 24 -3.28 -10.16 -10.64
C LEU A 24 -4.34 -9.71 -11.64
N LEU A 25 -5.33 -8.93 -11.20
CA LEU A 25 -6.36 -8.38 -12.06
C LEU A 25 -5.79 -7.41 -13.11
N ALA A 26 -4.80 -6.60 -12.73
CA ALA A 26 -4.12 -5.72 -13.67
C ALA A 26 -3.36 -6.52 -14.74
N VAL A 27 -2.65 -7.58 -14.37
CA VAL A 27 -1.96 -8.47 -15.32
C VAL A 27 -2.97 -9.22 -16.21
N TYR A 28 -4.03 -9.74 -15.62
CA TYR A 28 -5.04 -10.51 -16.35
C TYR A 28 -5.83 -9.64 -17.33
N SER A 29 -6.01 -8.36 -17.04
CA SER A 29 -6.60 -7.41 -17.98
C SER A 29 -5.82 -7.31 -19.30
N ASP A 30 -4.48 -7.35 -19.26
CA ASP A 30 -3.66 -7.37 -20.48
C ASP A 30 -3.82 -8.67 -21.25
N PHE A 31 -3.84 -9.79 -20.53
CA PHE A 31 -4.03 -11.10 -21.13
C PHE A 31 -5.36 -11.17 -21.91
N LEU A 32 -6.46 -10.72 -21.29
CA LEU A 32 -7.76 -10.70 -21.95
C LEU A 32 -7.82 -9.70 -23.11
N SER A 33 -7.19 -8.52 -22.97
CA SER A 33 -7.13 -7.53 -24.05
C SER A 33 -6.41 -8.09 -25.28
N ASN A 34 -5.28 -8.77 -25.08
CA ASN A 34 -4.50 -9.40 -26.15
C ASN A 34 -5.23 -10.57 -26.80
N ALA A 35 -6.05 -11.29 -26.02
CA ALA A 35 -6.87 -12.38 -26.51
C ALA A 35 -8.20 -11.92 -27.13
N ASN A 36 -8.49 -10.61 -27.14
CA ASN A 36 -9.80 -10.04 -27.50
C ASN A 36 -10.96 -10.75 -26.79
N ALA A 37 -10.78 -11.03 -25.50
CA ALA A 37 -11.67 -11.82 -24.68
C ALA A 37 -12.23 -11.00 -23.50
N ALA A 38 -13.31 -11.50 -22.91
CA ALA A 38 -13.92 -10.97 -21.71
C ALA A 38 -14.24 -12.12 -20.73
N ILE A 39 -14.31 -11.82 -19.45
CA ILE A 39 -14.79 -12.80 -18.46
C ILE A 39 -16.30 -12.93 -18.61
N ARG A 40 -16.79 -14.15 -18.73
CA ARG A 40 -18.22 -14.45 -18.75
C ARG A 40 -18.63 -15.09 -17.43
N CYS A 41 -19.49 -14.41 -16.70
CA CYS A 41 -20.20 -14.90 -15.52
C CYS A 41 -21.67 -15.15 -15.91
N PRO A 42 -22.43 -15.95 -15.13
CA PRO A 42 -23.84 -16.21 -15.41
C PRO A 42 -24.68 -14.93 -15.60
N ASP A 43 -24.40 -13.90 -14.78
CA ASP A 43 -25.19 -12.67 -14.73
C ASP A 43 -24.49 -11.44 -15.33
N ALA A 44 -23.23 -11.58 -15.78
CA ALA A 44 -22.43 -10.44 -16.21
C ALA A 44 -21.30 -10.83 -17.17
N GLN A 45 -20.89 -9.89 -18.01
CA GLN A 45 -19.67 -9.98 -18.78
C GLN A 45 -18.74 -8.84 -18.34
N ILE A 46 -17.53 -9.17 -17.90
CA ILE A 46 -16.55 -8.21 -17.39
C ILE A 46 -15.47 -8.00 -18.44
N GLN A 47 -15.37 -6.76 -18.94
CA GLN A 47 -14.36 -6.36 -19.90
C GLN A 47 -12.98 -6.22 -19.25
N PRO A 48 -11.89 -6.36 -20.03
CA PRO A 48 -10.53 -6.15 -19.53
C PRO A 48 -10.36 -4.80 -18.81
N GLN A 49 -10.93 -3.74 -19.38
CA GLN A 49 -10.84 -2.39 -18.80
C GLN A 49 -11.53 -2.28 -17.43
N GLU A 50 -12.59 -3.04 -17.18
CA GLU A 50 -13.27 -3.06 -15.87
C GLU A 50 -12.39 -3.70 -14.79
N LEU A 51 -11.65 -4.76 -15.13
CA LEU A 51 -10.66 -5.37 -14.22
C LEU A 51 -9.54 -4.40 -13.87
N LEU A 52 -9.01 -3.70 -14.87
CA LEU A 52 -7.97 -2.71 -14.69
C LEU A 52 -8.45 -1.52 -13.85
N ASN A 53 -9.68 -1.05 -14.08
CA ASN A 53 -10.30 0.02 -13.29
C ASN A 53 -10.48 -0.42 -11.83
N PHE A 54 -10.90 -1.66 -11.59
CA PHE A 54 -11.00 -2.22 -10.25
C PHE A 54 -9.62 -2.31 -9.58
N ALA A 55 -8.60 -2.85 -10.25
CA ALA A 55 -7.24 -2.89 -9.74
C ALA A 55 -6.71 -1.49 -9.37
N LYS A 56 -6.96 -0.49 -10.24
CA LYS A 56 -6.63 0.90 -9.97
C LYS A 56 -7.37 1.45 -8.76
N SER A 57 -8.64 1.09 -8.55
CA SER A 57 -9.40 1.53 -7.37
C SER A 57 -8.77 1.06 -6.06
N GLN A 58 -8.23 -0.16 -6.03
CA GLN A 58 -7.55 -0.70 -4.85
C GLN A 58 -6.22 0.02 -4.60
N ALA A 59 -5.45 0.31 -5.66
CA ALA A 59 -4.26 1.15 -5.57
C ALA A 59 -4.60 2.56 -5.05
N ASP A 60 -5.62 3.20 -5.62
CA ASP A 60 -6.06 4.53 -5.19
C ASP A 60 -6.48 4.51 -3.71
N TYR A 61 -7.21 3.48 -3.25
CA TYR A 61 -7.60 3.32 -1.84
C TYR A 61 -6.37 3.24 -0.93
N ILE A 62 -5.40 2.38 -1.27
CA ILE A 62 -4.14 2.21 -0.52
C ILE A 62 -3.37 3.54 -0.44
N LEU A 63 -3.39 4.32 -1.53
CA LEU A 63 -2.68 5.59 -1.67
C LEU A 63 -3.45 6.81 -1.13
N GLY A 64 -4.57 6.59 -0.44
CA GLY A 64 -5.29 7.63 0.31
C GLY A 64 -6.66 8.02 -0.22
N LYS A 65 -7.17 7.42 -1.30
CA LYS A 65 -8.55 7.60 -1.76
C LYS A 65 -9.49 6.68 -0.97
N ASN A 66 -9.59 6.93 0.32
CA ASN A 66 -10.41 6.17 1.27
C ASN A 66 -11.11 7.14 2.25
N PRO A 67 -12.13 6.67 3.01
CA PRO A 67 -12.92 7.54 3.90
C PRO A 67 -12.10 8.34 4.92
N LYS A 68 -10.92 7.86 5.32
CA LYS A 68 -10.05 8.53 6.30
C LYS A 68 -9.02 9.46 5.65
N SER A 69 -8.88 9.44 4.32
CA SER A 69 -7.84 10.16 3.57
C SER A 69 -6.41 9.88 4.07
N ILE A 70 -6.15 8.62 4.43
CA ILE A 70 -4.84 8.14 4.94
C ILE A 70 -4.18 7.28 3.87
N SER A 71 -2.90 7.55 3.55
CA SER A 71 -2.10 6.59 2.80
C SER A 71 -1.70 5.43 3.71
N TYR A 72 -2.07 4.21 3.35
CA TYR A 72 -1.61 3.00 4.04
C TYR A 72 -0.21 2.55 3.60
N LEU A 73 0.37 3.24 2.61
CA LEU A 73 1.78 3.13 2.26
C LEU A 73 2.59 4.17 3.06
N VAL A 74 3.49 3.69 3.91
CA VAL A 74 4.25 4.51 4.86
C VAL A 74 5.16 5.49 4.12
N GLY A 75 5.17 6.76 4.57
CA GLY A 75 5.99 7.81 3.98
C GLY A 75 5.48 8.37 2.63
N TYR A 76 4.26 8.00 2.24
CA TYR A 76 3.60 8.54 1.06
C TYR A 76 2.49 9.54 1.45
N ARG A 77 2.44 10.68 0.73
CA ARG A 77 1.61 11.87 1.04
C ARG A 77 1.89 12.44 2.45
N GLN A 78 1.04 13.38 2.87
CA GLN A 78 1.14 14.07 4.16
C GLN A 78 0.56 13.27 5.33
N ARG A 79 -0.40 12.37 5.06
CA ARG A 79 -1.06 11.54 6.10
C ARG A 79 -0.80 10.06 5.82
N TYR A 80 -0.03 9.43 6.69
CA TYR A 80 0.28 8.00 6.69
C TYR A 80 0.51 7.51 8.14
N PRO A 81 0.45 6.20 8.42
CA PRO A 81 0.73 5.62 9.74
C PRO A 81 2.15 5.95 10.24
N VAL A 82 2.26 6.51 11.44
CA VAL A 82 3.53 6.85 12.08
C VAL A 82 3.89 5.91 13.23
N GLN A 83 2.97 5.06 13.69
CA GLN A 83 3.20 4.06 14.74
C GLN A 83 3.13 2.63 14.19
N VAL A 84 3.90 2.35 13.13
CA VAL A 84 3.97 1.04 12.49
C VAL A 84 4.56 -0.01 13.44
N HIS A 85 3.99 -1.23 13.48
CA HIS A 85 4.51 -2.35 14.27
C HIS A 85 5.77 -2.92 13.62
N HIS A 86 6.90 -2.25 13.78
CA HIS A 86 8.18 -2.68 13.21
C HIS A 86 9.34 -2.26 14.10
N ARG A 87 10.12 -3.22 14.61
CA ARG A 87 11.20 -2.95 15.58
C ARG A 87 12.24 -1.97 15.05
N GLY A 88 12.67 -2.13 13.81
CA GLY A 88 13.62 -1.20 13.18
C GLY A 88 13.03 0.19 12.90
N ALA A 89 11.71 0.33 12.92
CA ALA A 89 11.05 1.63 12.81
C ALA A 89 10.95 2.30 14.19
N SER A 90 10.55 1.53 15.21
CA SER A 90 10.25 2.04 16.56
C SER A 90 11.49 2.30 17.43
N ILE A 91 12.56 1.53 17.25
CA ILE A 91 13.80 1.68 18.03
C ILE A 91 14.69 2.73 17.38
N ASP A 92 15.27 3.62 18.18
CA ASP A 92 16.22 4.62 17.70
C ASP A 92 17.34 3.99 16.86
N SER A 93 17.70 4.62 15.74
CA SER A 93 18.73 4.07 14.86
C SER A 93 20.11 4.05 15.54
N LYS A 94 21.03 3.23 15.03
CA LYS A 94 22.41 3.15 15.54
C LYS A 94 23.18 4.48 15.47
N SER A 95 22.76 5.42 14.62
CA SER A 95 23.39 6.75 14.55
C SER A 95 23.00 7.65 15.73
N VAL A 96 21.82 7.42 16.31
CA VAL A 96 21.32 8.15 17.49
C VAL A 96 21.67 7.39 18.77
N LEU A 97 21.34 6.10 18.82
CA LEU A 97 21.58 5.23 19.95
C LEU A 97 22.73 4.27 19.64
N ARG A 98 23.92 4.58 20.18
CA ARG A 98 25.15 3.79 19.94
C ARG A 98 25.25 2.52 20.79
N SER A 99 24.45 2.40 21.84
CA SER A 99 24.39 1.20 22.68
C SER A 99 23.62 0.08 21.99
N LEU A 100 23.94 -1.16 22.36
CA LEU A 100 23.12 -2.30 21.97
C LEU A 100 21.76 -2.22 22.68
N VAL A 101 20.70 -2.52 21.94
CA VAL A 101 19.35 -2.66 22.49
C VAL A 101 19.07 -4.14 22.71
N GLY A 102 18.81 -4.52 23.95
CA GLY A 102 18.44 -5.89 24.29
C GLY A 102 17.05 -6.28 23.75
N CYS A 103 16.78 -7.59 23.61
CA CYS A 103 15.48 -8.06 23.12
C CYS A 103 14.31 -7.61 23.99
N VAL A 104 14.44 -7.75 25.32
CA VAL A 104 13.41 -7.33 26.29
C VAL A 104 13.35 -5.80 26.38
N GLU A 105 14.50 -5.15 26.37
CA GLU A 105 14.60 -3.69 26.39
C GLU A 105 13.87 -3.06 25.20
N GLY A 106 13.99 -3.64 24.01
CA GLY A 106 13.24 -3.23 22.81
C GLY A 106 11.73 -3.15 23.06
N TYR A 107 11.19 -4.13 23.77
CA TYR A 107 9.77 -4.20 24.13
C TYR A 107 9.42 -3.19 25.22
N GLU A 108 10.08 -3.26 26.38
CA GLU A 108 9.77 -2.41 27.54
C GLU A 108 9.91 -0.91 27.22
N THR A 109 10.94 -0.56 26.45
CA THR A 109 11.32 0.83 26.25
C THR A 109 10.69 1.46 25.02
N TRP A 110 10.50 0.74 23.90
CA TRP A 110 10.03 1.34 22.63
C TRP A 110 8.66 0.85 22.16
N TYR A 111 8.21 -0.36 22.54
CA TYR A 111 6.98 -0.92 21.98
C TYR A 111 5.73 -0.11 22.36
N HIS A 112 5.66 0.36 23.61
CA HIS A 112 4.52 1.12 24.15
C HIS A 112 4.71 2.64 24.12
N ARG A 113 5.78 3.14 23.48
CA ARG A 113 6.02 4.59 23.39
C ARG A 113 4.88 5.28 22.63
N PRO A 114 4.28 6.35 23.17
CA PRO A 114 3.19 7.06 22.51
C PRO A 114 3.66 7.87 21.29
N GLU A 115 4.96 8.16 21.19
CA GLU A 115 5.53 8.89 20.07
C GLU A 115 5.51 8.05 18.79
N GLY A 116 5.49 8.77 17.66
CA GLY A 116 5.72 8.17 16.35
C GLY A 116 7.09 7.50 16.27
N ASN A 117 7.19 6.51 15.38
CA ASN A 117 8.43 5.78 15.14
C ASN A 117 9.57 6.73 14.71
N PRO A 118 10.76 6.68 15.33
CA PRO A 118 11.88 7.54 14.97
C PRO A 118 12.40 7.30 13.55
N ASN A 119 12.22 6.09 13.00
CA ASN A 119 12.64 5.77 11.64
C ASN A 119 11.42 5.49 10.74
N VAL A 120 11.31 6.24 9.64
CA VAL A 120 10.26 6.04 8.64
C VAL A 120 10.68 4.93 7.68
N ILE A 121 9.93 3.82 7.67
CA ILE A 121 10.10 2.71 6.73
C ILE A 121 9.32 2.97 5.43
N TYR A 122 9.89 3.84 4.59
CA TYR A 122 9.27 4.27 3.34
C TYR A 122 8.85 3.10 2.43
N GLY A 123 7.63 3.15 1.92
CA GLY A 123 7.09 2.14 1.01
C GLY A 123 6.57 0.88 1.69
N ALA A 124 6.64 0.78 3.02
CA ALA A 124 5.99 -0.31 3.74
C ALA A 124 4.46 -0.19 3.65
N LEU A 125 3.79 -1.27 3.26
CA LEU A 125 2.33 -1.36 3.31
C LEU A 125 1.90 -1.96 4.65
N VAL A 126 1.12 -1.22 5.43
CA VAL A 126 0.57 -1.69 6.71
C VAL A 126 -0.62 -2.63 6.52
N GLY A 127 -1.01 -3.32 7.59
CA GLY A 127 -2.00 -4.39 7.64
C GLY A 127 -3.32 -4.12 6.91
N SER A 128 -4.16 -3.19 7.39
CA SER A 128 -5.43 -2.73 6.76
C SER A 128 -6.26 -1.95 7.80
N PRO A 129 -7.21 -1.08 7.39
CA PRO A 129 -8.35 -0.75 8.24
C PRO A 129 -9.25 -1.97 8.48
N ASN A 130 -10.16 -1.87 9.44
CA ASN A 130 -11.21 -2.87 9.66
C ASN A 130 -12.29 -2.85 8.56
N ASN A 131 -13.30 -3.71 8.69
CA ASN A 131 -14.41 -3.84 7.73
C ASN A 131 -15.25 -2.56 7.56
N ASN A 132 -15.13 -1.58 8.46
CA ASN A 132 -15.84 -0.29 8.43
C ASN A 132 -14.92 0.88 8.01
N ASP A 133 -13.73 0.59 7.44
CA ASP A 133 -12.73 1.59 7.05
C ASP A 133 -12.11 2.36 8.23
N ASP A 134 -12.22 1.86 9.46
CA ASP A 134 -11.54 2.44 10.62
C ASP A 134 -10.12 1.91 10.76
N PHE A 135 -9.19 2.83 10.96
CA PHE A 135 -7.77 2.56 11.17
C PHE A 135 -7.27 3.26 12.43
N PHE A 136 -6.66 2.50 13.33
CA PHE A 136 -6.08 2.99 14.57
C PHE A 136 -4.56 2.84 14.50
N ASP A 137 -3.87 3.97 14.29
CA ASP A 137 -2.42 4.06 14.18
C ASP A 137 -1.76 3.93 15.55
N ASN A 138 -1.71 2.70 16.05
CA ASN A 138 -1.10 2.34 17.31
C ASN A 138 -0.21 1.12 17.08
N ARG A 139 1.05 1.21 17.49
CA ARG A 139 2.05 0.14 17.33
C ARG A 139 1.63 -1.18 17.96
N SER A 140 0.83 -1.15 19.03
CA SER A 140 0.33 -2.37 19.66
C SER A 140 -0.80 -3.04 18.88
N ASN A 141 -1.43 -2.32 17.94
CA ASN A 141 -2.45 -2.82 17.05
C ASN A 141 -1.82 -3.49 15.81
N TYR A 142 -1.07 -4.56 16.05
CA TYR A 142 -0.36 -5.30 15.00
C TYR A 142 -1.29 -5.80 13.89
N GLU A 143 -2.60 -5.94 14.13
CA GLU A 143 -3.55 -6.34 13.10
C GLU A 143 -3.65 -5.34 11.95
N GLN A 144 -3.55 -4.04 12.27
CA GLN A 144 -3.68 -2.95 11.32
C GLN A 144 -2.34 -2.32 10.97
N THR A 145 -1.39 -2.31 11.92
CA THR A 145 -0.11 -1.60 11.77
C THR A 145 1.08 -2.49 11.42
N GLU A 146 0.92 -3.81 11.28
CA GLU A 146 2.02 -4.68 10.84
C GLU A 146 2.33 -4.45 9.35
N PRO A 147 3.57 -4.09 8.99
CA PRO A 147 3.97 -4.04 7.59
C PRO A 147 4.36 -5.42 7.10
N THR A 148 3.97 -5.78 5.87
CA THR A 148 4.32 -7.10 5.31
C THR A 148 4.99 -7.02 3.95
N LEU A 149 5.96 -7.92 3.72
CA LEU A 149 6.55 -8.14 2.39
C LEU A 149 5.51 -8.70 1.41
N SER A 150 4.63 -9.60 1.88
CA SER A 150 3.55 -10.18 1.09
C SER A 150 2.57 -9.13 0.55
N GLY A 151 2.28 -8.07 1.30
CA GLY A 151 1.46 -6.96 0.81
C GLY A 151 2.23 -5.95 -0.03
N THR A 152 3.49 -5.68 0.31
CA THR A 152 4.30 -4.67 -0.41
C THR A 152 4.76 -5.17 -1.79
N ALA A 153 5.15 -6.44 -1.93
CA ALA A 153 5.72 -6.96 -3.18
C ALA A 153 4.77 -6.87 -4.39
N PRO A 154 3.47 -7.25 -4.30
CA PRO A 154 2.53 -7.09 -5.42
C PRO A 154 2.32 -5.63 -5.85
N LEU A 155 2.44 -4.68 -4.92
CA LEU A 155 2.29 -3.26 -5.25
C LEU A 155 3.35 -2.75 -6.21
N VAL A 156 4.57 -3.30 -6.18
CA VAL A 156 5.62 -2.94 -7.13
C VAL A 156 5.17 -3.24 -8.56
N GLY A 157 4.63 -4.44 -8.80
CA GLY A 157 4.10 -4.83 -10.09
C GLY A 157 2.87 -4.00 -10.50
N LEU A 158 1.92 -3.81 -9.58
CA LEU A 158 0.72 -3.02 -9.82
C LEU A 158 1.04 -1.57 -10.18
N PHE A 159 1.90 -0.91 -9.41
CA PHE A 159 2.30 0.48 -9.68
C PHE A 159 3.08 0.60 -10.97
N SER A 160 3.95 -0.36 -11.29
CA SER A 160 4.66 -0.38 -12.58
C SER A 160 3.69 -0.44 -13.77
N LYS A 161 2.66 -1.31 -13.67
CA LYS A 161 1.61 -1.40 -14.68
C LYS A 161 0.79 -0.11 -14.80
N LEU A 162 0.33 0.45 -13.69
CA LEU A 162 -0.45 1.70 -13.73
C LEU A 162 0.37 2.89 -14.26
N HIS A 163 1.68 2.91 -13.98
CA HIS A 163 2.59 3.91 -14.50
C HIS A 163 2.79 3.81 -16.02
N SER A 164 2.98 2.61 -16.57
CA SER A 164 3.21 2.44 -18.01
C SER A 164 2.03 2.93 -18.86
N LEU A 165 0.80 2.83 -18.34
CA LEU A 165 -0.40 3.37 -18.99
C LEU A 165 -0.44 4.90 -19.02
N SER A 166 0.15 5.55 -18.00
CA SER A 166 0.22 7.01 -17.92
C SER A 166 1.21 7.60 -18.94
N GLY A 167 2.23 6.84 -19.34
CA GLY A 167 3.20 7.24 -20.37
C GLY A 167 2.72 7.04 -21.80
N ASN A 168 1.75 6.14 -22.04
CA ASN A 168 1.22 5.84 -23.37
C ASN A 168 0.02 6.71 -23.77
N SER A 169 -0.56 7.46 -22.83
CA SER A 169 -1.65 8.39 -23.11
C SER A 169 -1.04 9.72 -23.53
N GLY A 170 -0.93 9.98 -24.84
CA GLY A 170 -0.44 11.24 -25.43
C GLY A 170 -1.36 12.44 -25.20
N ASP A 171 -1.97 12.56 -24.03
CA ASP A 171 -2.85 13.65 -23.66
C ASP A 171 -2.06 14.76 -22.98
N GLN A 172 -1.94 15.88 -23.70
CA GLN A 172 -1.71 17.20 -23.11
C GLN A 172 -2.88 17.54 -22.17
N ILE A 173 -2.87 17.00 -20.96
CA ILE A 173 -3.61 17.56 -19.84
C ILE A 173 -2.61 18.36 -19.02
N ASN A 174 -2.85 19.67 -18.94
CA ASN A 174 -2.12 20.63 -18.13
C ASN A 174 -1.57 20.01 -16.84
N LEU A 175 -0.25 19.85 -16.82
CA LEU A 175 0.58 19.22 -15.80
C LEU A 175 0.62 20.03 -14.49
N THR A 176 -0.53 20.19 -13.83
CA THR A 176 -0.60 20.73 -12.47
C THR A 176 -1.24 19.78 -11.46
N ARG A 177 -1.60 18.53 -11.81
CA ARG A 177 -2.18 17.61 -10.81
C ARG A 177 -2.03 16.10 -11.03
N GLN A 178 -0.89 15.62 -11.51
CA GLN A 178 -0.60 14.17 -11.60
C GLN A 178 0.83 13.83 -11.14
N SER A 179 1.15 14.08 -9.86
CA SER A 179 2.48 13.83 -9.27
C SER A 179 2.63 12.50 -8.52
N SER A 180 1.58 11.68 -8.46
CA SER A 180 1.43 10.72 -7.36
C SER A 180 2.14 9.36 -7.59
N VAL A 181 2.08 8.78 -8.80
CA VAL A 181 2.65 7.45 -9.09
C VAL A 181 4.12 7.53 -9.53
N SER A 182 4.50 8.57 -10.27
CA SER A 182 5.89 8.79 -10.70
C SER A 182 6.83 9.06 -9.52
N SER A 183 6.40 9.87 -8.54
CA SER A 183 7.14 10.09 -7.29
C SER A 183 7.36 8.81 -6.48
N LEU A 184 6.43 7.85 -6.53
CA LEU A 184 6.52 6.59 -5.81
C LEU A 184 7.55 5.65 -6.44
N LEU A 185 7.49 5.46 -7.75
CA LEU A 185 8.46 4.66 -8.49
C LEU A 185 9.87 5.24 -8.38
N GLU A 186 10.05 6.57 -8.44
CA GLU A 186 11.37 7.16 -8.18
C GLU A 186 11.88 6.91 -6.76
N LYS A 187 10.99 6.95 -5.75
CA LYS A 187 11.37 6.60 -4.37
C LYS A 187 11.69 5.12 -4.21
N PHE A 188 10.94 4.20 -4.83
CA PHE A 188 11.24 2.77 -4.84
C PHE A 188 12.57 2.46 -5.54
N ILE A 189 12.85 3.09 -6.69
CA ILE A 189 14.12 2.96 -7.42
C ILE A 189 15.30 3.49 -6.59
N ARG A 190 15.11 4.57 -5.83
CA ARG A 190 16.15 5.09 -4.92
C ARG A 190 16.40 4.19 -3.71
N ILE A 191 15.38 3.53 -3.17
CA ILE A 191 15.53 2.58 -2.06
C ILE A 191 16.34 1.34 -2.49
N GLY A 192 16.20 0.89 -3.75
CA GLY A 192 17.00 -0.22 -4.30
C GLY A 192 18.46 0.11 -4.66
N ARG A 193 18.93 1.33 -4.37
CA ARG A 193 20.32 1.78 -4.58
C ARG A 193 21.11 2.01 -3.28
N LEU A 194 20.56 1.59 -2.14
CA LEU A 194 21.27 1.51 -0.85
C LEU A 194 21.73 0.06 -0.61
#